data_AF-A0A484AS21-F1
#
_entry.id   AF-A0A484AS21-F1
#
_cell.length_a   1.000
_cell.length_b   1.000
_cell.length_c   1.000
_cell.angle_alpha   90.00
_cell.angle_beta   90.00
_cell.angle_gamma   90.00
#
_symmetry.space_group_name_H-M   'P 1'
#
loop_
_entity.id
_entity.type
_entity.pdbx_description
1 polymer ?
#
loop_
_entity_poly.entity_id
_entity_poly.type
_entity_poly.pdbx_seq_one_letter_code
_entity_poly.pdbx_strand_id
1 'polypeptide(L)'
;MAVEHCGGSGLGLELGAGGWGLSLWRRMYAITRQANLLTRLGDLECLILLVSCICHDLDHPGYNNIYQINARTELALRYNDISPLENHHCSIAFRLLEHPECNIFKNFSRDTFK
;
A
#
# COMPACT_ATOMS: atom_id res chain seq x y z
N MET A 1 7.45 -13.40 4.97
CA MET A 1 6.59 -14.39 4.27
C MET A 1 5.94 -13.60 3.14
N ALA A 2 6.17 -13.79 1.85
CA ALA A 2 6.74 -14.91 1.12
C ALA A 2 7.98 -14.50 0.30
N VAL A 3 8.94 -15.43 0.23
CA VAL A 3 9.95 -15.49 -0.83
C VAL A 3 9.35 -16.43 -1.86
N GLU A 4 9.07 -15.96 -3.08
CA GLU A 4 8.80 -16.84 -4.20
C GLU A 4 9.94 -16.69 -5.22
N HIS A 5 10.88 -17.63 -5.13
CA HIS A 5 11.62 -18.08 -6.30
C HIS A 5 10.74 -19.09 -7.03
N CYS A 6 10.33 -18.77 -8.26
CA CYS A 6 9.88 -19.78 -9.20
C CYS A 6 10.40 -19.42 -10.60
N GLY A 7 11.35 -20.20 -11.08
CA GLY A 7 11.78 -20.19 -12.47
C GLY A 7 10.90 -21.11 -13.31
N GLY A 8 10.78 -20.78 -14.60
CA GLY A 8 10.47 -21.75 -15.64
C GLY A 8 9.11 -21.61 -16.33
N SER A 9 9.18 -21.06 -17.55
CA SER A 9 8.31 -21.28 -18.72
C SER A 9 6.85 -20.79 -18.71
N GLY A 10 6.59 -19.84 -19.61
CA GLY A 10 5.33 -19.75 -20.36
C GLY A 10 4.41 -18.58 -19.98
N LEU A 11 4.25 -17.66 -20.93
CA LEU A 11 3.31 -16.52 -20.93
C LEU A 11 3.70 -15.36 -19.99
N GLY A 12 4.72 -14.62 -20.41
CA GLY A 12 5.08 -13.32 -19.82
C GLY A 12 4.00 -12.27 -20.08
N LEU A 13 3.06 -12.17 -19.15
CA LEU A 13 2.53 -10.88 -18.74
C LEU A 13 3.51 -10.36 -17.68
N GLU A 14 4.34 -9.39 -18.06
CA GLU A 14 5.10 -8.58 -17.10
C GLU A 14 4.11 -7.82 -16.20
N LEU A 15 3.65 -8.46 -15.14
CA LEU A 15 2.95 -7.82 -14.03
C LEU A 15 4.00 -7.20 -13.10
N GLY A 16 4.67 -6.15 -13.59
CA GLY A 16 5.49 -5.30 -12.73
C GLY A 16 4.57 -4.67 -11.69
N ALA A 17 4.79 -4.96 -10.40
CA ALA A 17 4.29 -4.33 -9.16
C ALA A 17 2.78 -3.95 -9.02
N GLY A 18 2.07 -3.52 -10.06
CA GLY A 18 0.71 -2.97 -10.02
C GLY A 18 -0.43 -3.98 -9.89
N GLY A 19 -0.19 -5.29 -9.99
CA GLY A 19 -1.24 -6.31 -9.86
C GLY A 19 -1.70 -6.57 -8.41
N TRP A 20 -0.79 -6.44 -7.45
CA TRP A 20 -1.02 -6.84 -6.07
C TRP A 20 -2.01 -5.92 -5.35
N GLY A 21 -1.82 -4.60 -5.48
CA GLY A 21 -2.70 -3.59 -4.88
C GLY A 21 -4.15 -3.70 -5.34
N LEU A 22 -4.40 -3.91 -6.64
CA LEU A 22 -5.77 -4.06 -7.17
C LEU A 22 -6.43 -5.36 -6.68
N SER A 23 -5.67 -6.45 -6.60
CA SER A 23 -6.19 -7.73 -6.09
C SER A 23 -6.57 -7.67 -4.61
N LEU A 24 -5.80 -6.93 -3.80
CA LEU A 24 -6.05 -6.74 -2.37
C LEU A 24 -7.24 -5.81 -2.18
N TRP A 25 -7.26 -4.67 -2.88
CA TRP A 25 -8.38 -3.74 -2.84
C TRP A 25 -9.70 -4.44 -3.17
N ARG A 26 -9.73 -5.25 -4.23
CA ARG A 26 -10.94 -5.97 -4.63
C ARG A 26 -11.41 -6.96 -3.56
N ARG A 27 -10.48 -7.63 -2.87
CA ARG A 27 -10.79 -8.51 -1.74
C ARG A 27 -11.31 -7.72 -0.55
N MET A 28 -10.69 -6.60 -0.21
CA MET A 28 -11.15 -5.73 0.87
C MET A 28 -12.54 -5.15 0.59
N TYR A 29 -12.81 -4.77 -0.66
CA TYR A 29 -14.14 -4.35 -1.11
C TYR A 29 -15.17 -5.46 -0.92
N ALA A 30 -14.85 -6.70 -1.28
CA ALA A 30 -15.76 -7.82 -1.05
C ALA A 30 -16.03 -8.04 0.45
N ILE A 31 -15.01 -7.94 1.31
CA ILE A 31 -15.15 -8.09 2.77
C ILE A 31 -16.00 -6.98 3.37
N THR A 32 -15.77 -5.72 2.99
CA THR A 32 -16.58 -4.57 3.46
C THR A 32 -18.06 -4.75 3.14
N ARG A 33 -18.38 -5.34 1.97
CA ARG A 33 -19.75 -5.66 1.57
C ARG A 33 -20.31 -6.87 2.32
N GLN A 34 -19.58 -7.98 2.38
CA GLN A 34 -20.07 -9.24 2.97
C GLN A 34 -20.21 -9.17 4.50
N ALA A 35 -19.29 -8.49 5.18
CA ALA A 35 -19.30 -8.34 6.63
C ALA A 35 -20.10 -7.11 7.11
N ASN A 36 -20.79 -6.43 6.19
CA ASN A 36 -21.56 -5.21 6.43
C ASN A 36 -20.77 -4.14 7.20
N LEU A 37 -19.52 -3.92 6.80
CA LEU A 37 -18.61 -3.03 7.53
C LEU A 37 -19.02 -1.56 7.45
N LEU A 38 -19.71 -1.16 6.38
CA LEU A 38 -20.25 0.20 6.25
C LEU A 38 -21.14 0.56 7.44
N THR A 39 -22.04 -0.33 7.85
CA THR A 39 -22.91 -0.06 9.01
C THR A 39 -22.22 -0.22 10.36
N ARG A 40 -21.11 -0.98 10.40
CA ARG A 40 -20.43 -1.32 11.66
C ARG A 40 -19.31 -0.36 12.02
N LEU A 41 -18.62 0.18 11.02
CA LEU A 41 -17.45 1.04 11.18
C LEU A 41 -17.74 2.47 10.75
N GLY A 42 -18.56 2.66 9.73
CA GLY A 42 -18.79 3.96 9.10
C GLY A 42 -18.13 4.08 7.72
N ASP A 43 -18.55 5.09 6.97
CA ASP A 43 -18.08 5.33 5.61
C ASP A 43 -16.60 5.77 5.58
N LEU A 44 -16.17 6.58 6.54
CA LEU A 44 -14.80 7.10 6.62
C LEU A 44 -13.80 5.97 6.89
N GLU A 45 -14.12 5.09 7.83
CA GLU A 45 -13.31 3.95 8.22
C GLU A 45 -13.20 2.95 7.06
N CYS A 46 -14.29 2.72 6.34
CA CYS A 46 -14.27 1.89 5.14
C CYS A 46 -13.43 2.52 4.02
N LEU A 47 -13.49 3.85 3.85
CA LEU A 47 -12.65 4.57 2.91
C LEU A 47 -11.16 4.45 3.26
N ILE A 48 -10.81 4.62 4.54
CA ILE A 48 -9.45 4.45 5.06
C ILE A 48 -8.94 3.04 4.76
N LEU A 49 -9.75 2.01 5.00
CA LEU A 49 -9.40 0.61 4.71
C LEU A 49 -9.11 0.40 3.23
N LEU A 50 -9.97 0.91 2.35
CA LEU A 50 -9.82 0.74 0.90
C LEU A 50 -8.60 1.50 0.36
N VAL A 51 -8.41 2.74 0.77
CA VAL A 51 -7.24 3.55 0.35
C VAL A 51 -5.95 2.94 0.87
N SER A 52 -5.91 2.49 2.13
CA SER A 52 -4.75 1.79 2.69
C SER A 52 -4.39 0.55 1.88
N CYS A 53 -5.37 -0.25 1.44
CA CYS A 53 -5.10 -1.43 0.60
C CYS A 53 -4.45 -1.09 -0.74
N ILE A 54 -4.84 0.02 -1.36
CA ILE A 54 -4.24 0.49 -2.62
C ILE A 54 -2.80 0.94 -2.37
N CYS A 55 -2.56 1.62 -1.26
CA CYS A 55 -1.29 2.28 -0.97
C CYS A 55 -0.24 1.40 -0.27
N HIS A 56 -0.63 0.24 0.29
CA HIS A 56 0.22 -0.47 1.28
C HIS A 56 1.59 -0.94 0.77
N ASP A 57 1.75 -1.17 -0.53
CA ASP A 57 2.98 -1.67 -1.18
C ASP A 57 3.49 -0.70 -2.29
N LEU A 58 3.17 0.60 -2.18
CA LEU A 58 3.60 1.60 -3.17
C LEU A 58 5.12 1.70 -3.28
N ASP A 59 5.64 1.60 -4.51
CA ASP A 59 7.08 1.69 -4.78
C ASP A 59 7.90 0.58 -4.08
N HIS A 60 7.33 -0.63 -3.93
CA HIS A 60 8.03 -1.77 -3.35
C HIS A 60 9.20 -2.25 -4.26
N PRO A 61 10.45 -2.28 -3.76
CA PRO A 61 11.65 -2.53 -4.56
C PRO A 61 11.89 -4.01 -4.91
N GLY A 62 11.00 -4.90 -4.50
CA GLY A 62 11.10 -6.36 -4.73
C GLY A 62 11.90 -7.12 -3.66
N TYR A 63 12.37 -6.43 -2.61
CA TYR A 63 13.10 -7.02 -1.49
C TYR A 63 12.49 -6.58 -0.16
N ASN A 64 12.38 -7.51 0.79
CA ASN A 64 11.78 -7.27 2.11
C ASN A 64 12.69 -6.48 3.08
N ASN A 65 12.15 -6.08 4.23
CA ASN A 65 12.87 -5.31 5.25
C ASN A 65 14.17 -5.97 5.73
N ILE A 66 14.21 -7.30 5.85
CA ILE A 66 15.43 -8.01 6.27
C ILE A 66 16.57 -7.74 5.28
N TYR A 67 16.27 -7.78 3.97
CA TYR A 67 17.25 -7.40 2.95
C TYR A 67 17.64 -5.93 3.08
N GLN A 68 16.67 -5.02 3.21
CA GLN A 68 16.94 -3.58 3.29
C GLN A 68 17.93 -3.26 4.43
N ILE A 69 17.71 -3.86 5.61
CA ILE A 69 18.52 -3.68 6.83
C ILE A 69 19.90 -4.33 6.66
N ASN A 70 19.96 -5.60 6.27
CA ASN A 70 21.22 -6.32 6.14
C ASN A 70 22.14 -5.71 5.07
N ALA A 71 21.56 -5.24 3.96
CA ALA A 71 22.29 -4.58 2.89
C ALA A 71 22.56 -3.08 3.17
N ARG A 72 22.08 -2.53 4.30
CA ARG A 72 22.22 -1.11 4.68
C ARG A 72 21.81 -0.15 3.57
N THR A 73 20.69 -0.46 2.95
CA THR A 73 20.12 0.35 1.86
C THR A 73 19.74 1.75 2.34
N GLU A 74 19.53 2.66 1.40
CA GLU A 74 19.09 4.02 1.72
C GLU A 74 17.78 4.03 2.52
N LEU A 75 16.83 3.13 2.22
CA LEU A 75 15.58 3.01 2.96
C LEU A 75 15.82 2.60 4.41
N ALA A 76 16.68 1.62 4.64
CA ALA A 76 17.02 1.18 6.00
C ALA A 76 17.70 2.30 6.81
N LEU A 77 18.63 3.02 6.19
CA LEU A 77 19.29 4.17 6.82
C LEU A 77 18.31 5.32 7.11
N ARG A 78 17.42 5.64 6.15
CA ARG A 78 16.42 6.71 6.27
C ARG A 78 15.42 6.44 7.39
N TYR A 79 14.98 5.19 7.53
CA TYR A 79 13.97 4.80 8.51
C TYR A 79 14.56 4.13 9.75
N ASN A 80 15.87 4.21 9.94
CA ASN A 80 16.60 3.70 11.11
C ASN A 80 16.24 2.25 11.45
N ASP A 81 16.18 1.39 10.42
CA ASP A 81 15.82 -0.03 10.50
C ASP A 81 14.40 -0.33 11.04
N ILE A 82 13.56 0.68 11.27
CA ILE A 82 12.20 0.51 11.77
C ILE A 82 11.23 0.52 10.59
N SER A 83 10.74 -0.66 10.23
CA SER A 83 9.80 -0.88 9.12
C SER A 83 10.11 -0.03 7.87
N PRO A 84 11.31 -0.17 7.26
CA PRO A 84 11.74 0.72 6.19
C PRO A 84 10.77 0.79 5.00
N LEU A 85 10.23 -0.36 4.59
CA LEU A 85 9.31 -0.43 3.47
C LEU A 85 7.95 0.17 3.81
N GLU A 86 7.36 -0.18 4.95
CA GLU A 86 6.03 0.29 5.33
C GLU A 86 6.00 1.82 5.52
N ASN A 87 7.08 2.40 6.09
CA ASN A 87 7.22 3.85 6.18
C ASN A 87 7.40 4.50 4.79
N HIS A 88 8.15 3.85 3.89
CA HIS A 88 8.32 4.31 2.52
C HIS A 88 6.99 4.32 1.75
N HIS A 89 6.23 3.22 1.79
CA HIS A 89 4.92 3.09 1.14
C HIS A 89 3.95 4.19 1.61
N CYS A 90 3.90 4.43 2.93
CA CYS A 90 3.10 5.50 3.53
C CYS A 90 3.56 6.89 3.06
N SER A 91 4.87 7.16 3.07
CA SER A 91 5.42 8.45 2.63
C SER A 91 5.11 8.75 1.16
N ILE A 92 5.23 7.75 0.28
CA ILE A 92 4.87 7.88 -1.14
C ILE A 92 3.36 8.12 -1.31
N ALA A 93 2.51 7.44 -0.53
CA ALA A 93 1.07 7.65 -0.57
C ALA A 93 0.69 9.12 -0.26
N PHE A 94 1.23 9.69 0.81
CA PHE A 94 0.97 11.09 1.16
C PHE A 94 1.57 12.07 0.16
N ARG A 95 2.76 11.79 -0.37
CA ARG A 95 3.37 12.62 -1.42
C ARG A 95 2.51 12.67 -2.69
N LEU A 96 1.85 11.57 -3.06
CA LEU A 96 0.88 11.56 -4.16
C LEU A 96 -0.32 12.46 -3.86
N LEU A 97 -0.83 12.45 -2.61
CA LEU A 97 -1.95 13.29 -2.19
C LEU A 97 -1.61 14.78 -2.12
N GLU A 98 -0.34 15.17 -2.10
CA GLU A 98 0.09 16.57 -2.23
C GLU A 98 -0.15 17.12 -3.64
N HIS A 99 -0.20 16.27 -4.66
CA HIS A 99 -0.53 16.69 -6.02
C HIS A 99 -2.04 16.98 -6.14
N PRO A 100 -2.45 18.21 -6.53
CA PRO A 100 -3.88 18.58 -6.58
C PRO A 100 -4.74 17.68 -7.47
N GLU A 101 -4.17 17.15 -8.55
CA GLU A 101 -4.81 16.23 -9.49
C GLU A 101 -5.04 14.82 -8.88
N CYS A 102 -4.25 14.44 -7.88
CA CYS A 102 -4.30 13.12 -7.25
C CYS A 102 -4.96 13.15 -5.86
N ASN A 103 -5.23 14.34 -5.31
CA ASN A 103 -5.80 14.50 -3.98
C ASN A 103 -7.30 14.17 -3.94
N ILE A 104 -7.62 12.91 -3.69
CA ILE A 104 -8.99 12.43 -3.49
C ILE A 104 -9.65 13.02 -2.23
N PHE A 105 -8.87 13.56 -1.29
CA PHE A 105 -9.33 14.14 -0.02
C PHE A 105 -9.38 15.67 -0.02
N LYS A 106 -9.23 16.33 -1.18
CA LYS A 106 -9.17 17.80 -1.29
C LYS A 106 -10.35 18.56 -0.66
N ASN A 107 -11.51 17.91 -0.51
CA ASN A 107 -12.71 18.49 0.06
C ASN A 107 -12.92 18.13 1.54
N PHE A 108 -12.00 17.40 2.17
CA PHE A 108 -12.12 17.04 3.58
C PHE A 108 -11.76 18.23 4.48
N SER A 109 -12.43 18.30 5.63
CA SER A 109 -12.01 19.22 6.69
C SER A 109 -10.63 18.82 7.20
N ARG A 110 -9.90 19.78 7.78
CA ARG A 110 -8.59 19.51 8.37
C ARG A 110 -8.65 18.44 9.47
N ASP A 111 -9.73 18.39 10.24
CA ASP A 111 -9.86 17.43 11.34
C ASP A 111 -10.31 16.04 10.87
N THR A 112 -10.96 15.94 9.71
CA THR A 112 -11.26 14.64 9.08
C THR A 112 -10.05 14.04 8.37
N PHE A 113 -9.16 14.88 7.84
CA PHE A 113 -7.94 14.43 7.14
C PHE A 113 -6.82 13.98 8.08
N LYS A 114 -6.75 14.57 9.28
CA LYS A 114 -5.80 14.18 10.33
C LYS A 114 -6.15 12.81 10.91
#